data_AF-A0A0F9DUE7-F1
#
_entry.id   AF-A0A0F9DUE7-F1
#
_cell.length_a   1.000
_cell.length_b   1.000
_cell.length_c   1.000
_cell.angle_alpha   90.00
_cell.angle_beta   90.00
_cell.angle_gamma   90.00
#
_symmetry.space_group_name_H-M   'P 1'
#
loop_
_entity.id
_entity.type
_entity.pdbx_description
1 polymer ?
#
loop_
_entity_poly.entity_id
_entity_poly.type
_entity_poly.pdbx_seq_one_letter_code
_entity_poly.pdbx_strand_id
1 'polypeptide(L)'
;MISGGYTAIATPFKDGLVDYEGLDQLIGFQIENGITGILAAGTTGESPTLKWDEHNKVIDFIAEKTKNKCIAIAGTGSNNTAETLEGSEHAVKAGADALLLVDPYYNGPSSLEIRKEYVSPVAAAHPEVEIIPYVIPGRTGCQLFPEDLALLEQRGISEELLTAAGIPVGEQTPQEQISTILEAGPGAQEGLDLLTGEDDAGAPGIPPFPTTPPPEAVIGSIGFPSRTNHNSTSVRPLFSTKSIRNS
;
A
#
# COMPACT_ATOMS: atom_id res chain seq x y z
N MET A 1 -1.10 6.81 7.89
CA MET A 1 0.17 6.13 8.26
C MET A 1 1.21 7.09 8.85
N ILE A 2 2.35 6.56 9.30
CA ILE A 2 3.50 7.37 9.78
C ILE A 2 4.52 7.46 8.64
N SER A 3 5.02 8.66 8.33
CA SER A 3 6.11 8.81 7.35
C SER A 3 7.33 7.99 7.77
N GLY A 4 7.86 7.16 6.87
CA GLY A 4 8.99 6.30 7.19
C GLY A 4 9.32 5.27 6.11
N GLY A 5 10.24 4.36 6.43
CA GLY A 5 10.65 3.28 5.53
C GLY A 5 9.81 2.03 5.75
N TYR A 6 9.26 1.47 4.67
CA TYR A 6 8.49 0.24 4.69
C TYR A 6 9.14 -0.79 3.77
N THR A 7 9.45 -1.97 4.29
CA THR A 7 10.08 -3.03 3.49
C THR A 7 9.05 -4.05 3.07
N ALA A 8 8.86 -4.22 1.76
CA ALA A 8 8.25 -5.43 1.19
C ALA A 8 9.23 -6.59 1.37
N ILE A 9 9.03 -7.40 2.42
CA ILE A 9 9.99 -8.44 2.79
C ILE A 9 9.85 -9.66 1.86
N ALA A 10 10.99 -10.23 1.48
CA ALA A 10 11.01 -11.49 0.76
C ALA A 10 10.55 -12.64 1.67
N THR A 11 9.90 -13.65 1.09
CA THR A 11 9.57 -14.90 1.78
C THR A 11 10.64 -15.93 1.44
N PRO A 12 11.63 -16.20 2.31
CA PRO A 12 12.68 -17.15 2.00
C PRO A 12 12.13 -18.60 1.98
N PHE A 13 12.69 -19.42 1.11
CA PHE A 13 12.34 -20.84 0.98
C PHE A 13 13.56 -21.73 1.17
N LYS A 14 13.34 -22.88 1.80
CA LYS A 14 14.32 -23.95 1.98
C LYS A 14 13.65 -25.28 1.71
N ASP A 15 14.21 -26.05 0.78
CA ASP A 15 13.68 -27.35 0.36
C ASP A 15 12.20 -27.30 -0.09
N GLY A 16 11.79 -26.20 -0.71
CA GLY A 16 10.43 -25.99 -1.22
C GLY A 16 9.39 -25.63 -0.16
N LEU A 17 9.81 -25.37 1.09
CA LEU A 17 8.97 -24.89 2.18
C LEU A 17 9.45 -23.51 2.63
N VAL A 18 8.56 -22.74 3.25
CA VAL A 18 8.92 -21.44 3.84
C VAL A 18 9.98 -21.64 4.93
N ASP A 19 11.08 -20.90 4.82
CA ASP A 19 12.17 -20.89 5.79
C ASP A 19 11.91 -19.84 6.88
N TYR A 20 11.17 -20.23 7.92
CA TYR A 20 10.84 -19.33 9.02
C TYR A 20 12.06 -18.88 9.84
N GLU A 21 13.15 -19.65 9.86
CA GLU A 21 14.39 -19.23 10.54
C GLU A 21 15.06 -18.11 9.75
N GLY A 22 15.17 -18.27 8.43
CA GLY A 22 15.66 -17.22 7.53
C GLY A 22 14.76 -15.98 7.57
N LEU A 23 13.44 -16.16 7.61
CA LEU A 23 12.48 -15.06 7.69
C LEU A 23 12.63 -14.29 9.01
N ASP A 24 12.83 -14.97 10.15
CA ASP A 24 13.07 -14.32 11.45
C ASP A 24 14.34 -13.47 11.43
N GLN A 25 15.40 -13.96 10.81
CA GLN A 25 16.66 -13.23 10.67
C GLN A 25 16.48 -11.97 9.81
N LEU A 26 15.73 -12.06 8.71
CA LEU A 26 15.42 -10.91 7.87
C LEU A 26 14.57 -9.87 8.62
N ILE A 27 13.53 -10.31 9.34
CA ILE A 27 12.68 -9.41 10.15
C ILE A 27 13.52 -8.72 11.23
N GLY A 28 14.34 -9.49 11.95
CA GLY A 28 15.24 -8.97 12.99
C GLY A 28 16.18 -7.90 12.44
N PHE A 29 16.81 -8.18 11.29
CA PHE A 29 17.68 -7.21 10.61
C PHE A 29 16.94 -5.90 10.27
N GLN A 30 15.73 -5.96 9.72
CA GLN A 30 14.96 -4.75 9.38
C GLN A 30 14.61 -3.92 10.63
N ILE A 31 14.17 -4.60 11.70
CA ILE A 31 13.80 -3.94 12.96
C ILE A 31 15.03 -3.31 13.64
N GLU A 32 16.16 -4.01 13.68
CA GLU A 32 17.42 -3.51 14.25
C GLU A 32 17.94 -2.26 13.53
N ASN A 33 17.63 -2.11 12.23
CA ASN A 33 17.99 -0.94 11.43
C ASN A 33 16.91 0.17 11.45
N GLY A 34 15.87 0.04 12.27
CA GLY A 34 14.89 1.11 12.50
C GLY A 34 13.84 1.26 11.40
N ILE A 35 13.46 0.16 10.73
CA ILE A 35 12.35 0.19 9.76
C ILE A 35 11.05 0.66 10.42
N THR A 36 10.21 1.39 9.67
CA THR A 36 8.91 1.88 10.16
C THR A 36 7.84 0.81 10.07
N GLY A 37 7.88 -0.02 9.03
CA GLY A 37 6.99 -1.17 8.89
C GLY A 37 7.48 -2.23 7.93
N ILE A 38 6.87 -3.40 8.02
CA ILE A 38 7.18 -4.57 7.19
C ILE A 38 5.90 -5.03 6.51
N LEU A 39 5.96 -5.15 5.19
CA LEU A 39 4.90 -5.71 4.37
C LEU A 39 5.14 -7.20 4.15
N ALA A 40 4.24 -8.02 4.71
CA ALA A 40 4.15 -9.45 4.52
C ALA A 40 3.45 -9.78 3.19
N ALA A 41 3.93 -10.81 2.49
CA ALA A 41 3.28 -11.39 1.32
C ALA A 41 2.83 -10.34 0.27
N GLY A 42 3.69 -9.35 0.00
CA GLY A 42 3.56 -8.50 -1.20
C GLY A 42 4.10 -9.21 -2.45
N THR A 43 4.22 -8.47 -3.56
CA THR A 43 4.84 -9.00 -4.79
C THR A 43 6.26 -9.53 -4.53
N THR A 44 7.06 -8.80 -3.74
CA THR A 44 8.42 -9.20 -3.33
C THR A 44 8.42 -10.42 -2.41
N GLY A 45 7.36 -10.61 -1.64
CA GLY A 45 7.14 -11.78 -0.79
C GLY A 45 6.59 -13.00 -1.53
N GLU A 46 6.54 -12.94 -2.87
CA GLU A 46 6.07 -14.01 -3.75
C GLU A 46 4.63 -14.47 -3.46
N SER A 47 3.73 -13.57 -3.08
CA SER A 47 2.33 -13.95 -2.78
C SER A 47 1.62 -14.82 -3.84
N PRO A 48 1.85 -14.67 -5.16
CA PRO A 48 1.20 -15.54 -6.15
C PRO A 48 1.69 -17.00 -6.13
N THR A 49 2.81 -17.31 -5.48
CA THR A 49 3.38 -18.68 -5.42
C THR A 49 3.07 -19.40 -4.11
N LEU A 50 2.50 -18.69 -3.14
CA LEU A 50 2.07 -19.25 -1.85
C LEU A 50 0.64 -19.78 -1.95
N LYS A 51 0.38 -20.92 -1.31
CA LYS A 51 -1.01 -21.33 -1.02
C LYS A 51 -1.56 -20.43 0.07
N TRP A 52 -2.88 -20.19 0.10
CA TRP A 52 -3.51 -19.38 1.15
C TRP A 52 -3.15 -19.80 2.58
N ASP A 53 -3.06 -21.10 2.87
CA ASP A 53 -2.61 -21.59 4.18
C ASP A 53 -1.15 -21.23 4.51
N GLU A 54 -0.27 -21.16 3.51
CA GLU A 54 1.13 -20.76 3.68
C GLU A 54 1.26 -19.23 3.77
N HIS A 55 0.51 -18.53 2.91
CA HIS A 55 0.38 -17.07 2.90
C HIS A 55 -0.08 -16.55 4.26
N ASN A 56 -1.14 -17.15 4.82
CA ASN A 56 -1.67 -16.79 6.13
C ASN A 56 -0.67 -17.06 7.26
N LYS A 57 0.08 -18.16 7.20
CA LYS A 57 1.15 -18.44 8.19
C LYS A 57 2.30 -17.46 8.12
N VAL A 58 2.66 -16.98 6.92
CA VAL A 58 3.67 -15.93 6.75
C VAL A 58 3.18 -14.62 7.38
N ILE A 59 1.90 -14.27 7.18
CA ILE A 59 1.27 -13.11 7.82
C ILE A 59 1.29 -13.26 9.35
N ASP A 60 0.84 -14.41 9.88
CA ASP A 60 0.83 -14.70 11.32
C ASP A 60 2.21 -14.51 11.93
N PHE A 61 3.23 -15.09 11.28
CA PHE A 61 4.60 -15.02 11.75
C PHE A 61 5.14 -13.59 11.76
N ILE A 62 4.92 -12.83 10.68
CA ILE A 62 5.39 -11.44 10.61
C ILE A 62 4.66 -10.57 11.64
N ALA A 63 3.33 -10.67 11.72
CA ALA A 63 2.53 -9.90 12.68
C ALA A 63 2.96 -10.18 14.13
N GLU A 64 3.24 -11.43 14.48
CA GLU A 64 3.77 -11.79 15.81
C GLU A 64 5.13 -11.13 16.06
N LYS A 65 6.04 -11.19 15.07
CA LYS A 65 7.43 -10.74 15.23
C LYS A 65 7.57 -9.22 15.23
N THR A 66 6.72 -8.50 14.53
CA THR A 66 6.69 -7.02 14.45
C THR A 66 5.90 -6.39 15.60
N LYS A 67 5.07 -7.16 16.32
CA LYS A 67 4.21 -6.67 17.40
C LYS A 67 4.96 -5.79 18.40
N ASN A 68 4.46 -4.57 18.59
CA ASN A 68 5.05 -3.52 19.45
C ASN A 68 6.47 -3.07 19.05
N LYS A 69 6.94 -3.37 17.84
CA LYS A 69 8.28 -3.00 17.34
C LYS A 69 8.21 -2.13 16.08
N CYS A 70 7.36 -2.48 15.13
CA CYS A 70 7.09 -1.70 13.90
C CYS A 70 5.71 -2.06 13.34
N ILE A 71 5.25 -1.34 12.32
CA ILE A 71 3.95 -1.55 11.67
C ILE A 71 3.98 -2.86 10.86
N ALA A 72 2.99 -3.73 11.06
CA ALA A 72 2.78 -4.92 10.25
C ALA A 72 1.74 -4.65 9.16
N ILE A 73 2.15 -4.73 7.89
CA ILE A 73 1.26 -4.60 6.75
C ILE A 73 1.09 -5.99 6.13
N ALA A 74 -0.15 -6.42 5.88
CA ALA A 74 -0.45 -7.70 5.26
C ALA A 74 -0.91 -7.52 3.81
N GLY A 75 -0.21 -8.12 2.86
CA GLY A 75 -0.69 -8.25 1.48
C GLY A 75 -1.84 -9.25 1.44
N THR A 76 -3.07 -8.78 1.25
CA THR A 76 -4.28 -9.64 1.23
C THR A 76 -5.06 -9.52 -0.07
N GLY A 77 -4.63 -8.64 -0.98
CA GLY A 77 -5.27 -8.46 -2.28
C GLY A 77 -5.16 -9.67 -3.22
N SER A 78 -6.26 -9.93 -3.93
CA SER A 78 -6.45 -11.00 -4.90
C SER A 78 -7.30 -10.48 -6.07
N ASN A 79 -7.43 -11.27 -7.14
CA ASN A 79 -8.43 -11.02 -8.17
C ASN A 79 -9.84 -11.50 -7.79
N ASN A 80 -10.00 -12.08 -6.61
CA ASN A 80 -11.27 -12.57 -6.09
C ASN A 80 -11.62 -11.83 -4.79
N THR A 81 -12.68 -11.01 -4.82
CA THR A 81 -13.12 -10.22 -3.65
C THR A 81 -13.40 -11.10 -2.41
N ALA A 82 -13.95 -12.30 -2.59
CA ALA A 82 -14.23 -13.20 -1.47
C ALA A 82 -12.94 -13.68 -0.80
N GLU A 83 -11.92 -14.05 -1.59
CA GLU A 83 -10.61 -14.41 -1.06
C GLU A 83 -9.91 -13.25 -0.37
N THR A 84 -10.00 -12.04 -0.95
CA THR A 84 -9.45 -10.83 -0.31
C THR A 84 -10.11 -10.57 1.05
N LEU A 85 -11.43 -10.73 1.16
CA LEU A 85 -12.15 -10.57 2.43
C LEU A 85 -11.74 -11.64 3.44
N GLU A 86 -11.65 -12.91 3.05
CA GLU A 86 -11.21 -14.00 3.93
C GLU A 86 -9.76 -13.81 4.42
N GLY A 87 -8.85 -13.47 3.51
CA GLY A 87 -7.44 -13.18 3.84
C GLY A 87 -7.29 -11.94 4.71
N SER A 88 -8.07 -10.90 4.46
CA SER A 88 -8.12 -9.68 5.28
C SER A 88 -8.61 -9.97 6.69
N GLU A 89 -9.73 -10.68 6.85
CA GLU A 89 -10.26 -11.09 8.15
C GLU A 89 -9.24 -11.92 8.94
N HIS A 90 -8.50 -12.82 8.28
CA HIS A 90 -7.41 -13.57 8.90
C HIS A 90 -6.28 -12.64 9.36
N ALA A 91 -5.80 -11.76 8.48
CA ALA A 91 -4.71 -10.83 8.78
C ALA A 91 -5.04 -9.88 9.94
N VAL A 92 -6.27 -9.36 10.00
CA VAL A 92 -6.73 -8.52 11.13
C VAL A 92 -6.71 -9.32 12.44
N LYS A 93 -7.19 -10.57 12.44
CA LYS A 93 -7.13 -11.45 13.62
C LYS A 93 -5.70 -11.77 14.06
N ALA A 94 -4.78 -11.90 13.11
CA ALA A 94 -3.36 -12.11 13.37
C ALA A 94 -2.69 -10.88 14.02
N GLY A 95 -3.31 -9.69 13.86
CA GLY A 95 -2.83 -8.43 14.41
C GLY A 95 -2.07 -7.57 13.41
N ALA A 96 -2.39 -7.67 12.11
CA ALA A 96 -1.90 -6.73 11.11
C ALA A 96 -2.46 -5.31 11.40
N ASP A 97 -1.60 -4.30 11.26
CA ASP A 97 -1.96 -2.88 11.46
C ASP A 97 -2.56 -2.26 10.20
N ALA A 98 -2.23 -2.80 9.02
CA ALA A 98 -2.75 -2.36 7.74
C ALA A 98 -2.86 -3.52 6.73
N LEU A 99 -3.73 -3.36 5.74
CA LEU A 99 -3.96 -4.30 4.65
C LEU A 99 -3.56 -3.69 3.32
N LEU A 100 -2.71 -4.38 2.56
CA LEU A 100 -2.32 -3.98 1.21
C LEU A 100 -3.13 -4.75 0.18
N LEU A 101 -3.93 -4.02 -0.60
CA LEU A 101 -4.84 -4.56 -1.60
C LEU A 101 -4.32 -4.24 -3.00
N VAL A 102 -3.68 -5.22 -3.65
CA VAL A 102 -3.37 -5.11 -5.09
C VAL A 102 -4.67 -4.98 -5.89
N ASP A 103 -4.65 -4.15 -6.94
CA ASP A 103 -5.75 -4.09 -7.90
C ASP A 103 -6.07 -5.49 -8.45
N PRO A 104 -7.36 -5.85 -8.66
CA PRO A 104 -7.75 -7.19 -9.11
C PRO A 104 -7.17 -7.52 -10.50
N TYR A 105 -6.02 -8.17 -10.48
CA TYR A 105 -5.30 -8.59 -11.69
C TYR A 105 -6.12 -9.60 -12.50
N TYR A 106 -5.78 -9.78 -13.78
CA TYR A 106 -6.46 -10.67 -14.74
C TYR A 106 -7.86 -10.25 -15.17
N ASN A 107 -8.74 -9.84 -14.25
CA ASN A 107 -10.15 -9.58 -14.52
C ASN A 107 -10.38 -8.28 -15.32
N GLY A 108 -9.43 -7.35 -15.27
CA GLY A 108 -9.51 -6.06 -15.96
C GLY A 108 -10.68 -5.16 -15.55
N PRO A 109 -11.05 -5.04 -14.25
CA PRO A 109 -12.14 -4.18 -13.82
C PRO A 109 -11.83 -2.69 -14.08
N SER A 110 -12.88 -1.91 -14.26
CA SER A 110 -12.78 -0.45 -14.28
C SER A 110 -12.44 0.09 -12.89
N SER A 111 -11.85 1.30 -12.83
CA SER A 111 -11.54 1.99 -11.57
C SER A 111 -12.75 2.11 -10.63
N LEU A 112 -13.95 2.35 -11.21
CA LEU A 112 -15.21 2.37 -10.48
C LEU A 112 -15.54 1.04 -9.79
N GLU A 113 -15.34 -0.07 -10.51
CA GLU A 113 -15.58 -1.42 -9.99
C GLU A 113 -14.53 -1.78 -8.92
N ILE A 114 -13.26 -1.42 -9.12
CA ILE A 114 -12.21 -1.59 -8.10
C ILE A 114 -12.60 -0.87 -6.81
N ARG A 115 -13.06 0.38 -6.92
CA ARG A 115 -13.52 1.13 -5.75
C ARG A 115 -14.73 0.48 -5.08
N LYS A 116 -15.83 0.27 -5.82
CA LYS A 116 -17.14 -0.07 -5.23
C LYS A 116 -17.25 -1.54 -4.84
N GLU A 117 -16.70 -2.43 -5.66
CA GLU A 117 -16.94 -3.88 -5.55
C GLU A 117 -15.74 -4.62 -4.93
N TYR A 118 -14.60 -3.97 -4.76
CA TYR A 118 -13.38 -4.60 -4.23
C TYR A 118 -12.81 -3.90 -3.00
N VAL A 119 -12.43 -2.62 -3.08
CA VAL A 119 -11.83 -1.90 -1.94
C VAL A 119 -12.88 -1.53 -0.88
N SER A 120 -14.02 -0.97 -1.30
CA SER A 120 -15.07 -0.52 -0.37
C SER A 120 -15.63 -1.63 0.54
N PRO A 121 -15.90 -2.86 0.05
CA PRO A 121 -16.36 -3.96 0.91
C PRO A 121 -15.34 -4.35 1.98
N VAL A 122 -14.05 -4.40 1.64
CA VAL A 122 -12.97 -4.73 2.60
C VAL A 122 -12.83 -3.63 3.65
N ALA A 123 -12.82 -2.36 3.23
CA ALA A 123 -12.78 -1.22 4.14
C ALA A 123 -14.00 -1.15 5.07
N ALA A 124 -15.19 -1.56 4.59
CA ALA A 124 -16.40 -1.61 5.40
C ALA A 124 -16.40 -2.77 6.41
N ALA A 125 -15.76 -3.90 6.07
CA ALA A 125 -15.61 -5.03 6.97
C ALA A 125 -14.60 -4.77 8.10
N HIS A 126 -13.56 -3.99 7.82
CA HIS A 126 -12.46 -3.69 8.75
C HIS A 126 -12.22 -2.18 8.93
N PRO A 127 -13.18 -1.43 9.48
CA PRO A 127 -13.06 0.03 9.65
C PRO A 127 -11.97 0.46 10.64
N GLU A 128 -11.47 -0.47 11.46
CA GLU A 128 -10.40 -0.28 12.43
C GLU A 128 -8.99 -0.44 11.85
N VAL A 129 -8.87 -0.97 10.63
CA VAL A 129 -7.58 -1.26 10.00
C VAL A 129 -7.39 -0.36 8.78
N GLU A 130 -6.17 0.12 8.58
CA GLU A 130 -5.81 0.96 7.45
C GLU A 130 -5.77 0.14 6.16
N ILE A 131 -6.46 0.60 5.12
CA ILE A 131 -6.48 -0.07 3.81
C ILE A 131 -5.55 0.67 2.87
N ILE A 132 -4.68 -0.06 2.19
CA ILE A 132 -3.66 0.48 1.32
C ILE A 132 -3.88 -0.06 -0.10
N PRO A 133 -4.61 0.66 -0.98
CA PRO A 133 -4.67 0.30 -2.38
C PRO A 133 -3.28 0.29 -3.03
N TYR A 134 -2.97 -0.81 -3.69
CA TYR A 134 -1.69 -1.06 -4.34
C TYR A 134 -1.87 -1.10 -5.86
N VAL A 135 -1.52 0.02 -6.47
CA VAL A 135 -1.75 0.29 -7.88
C VAL A 135 -0.47 0.00 -8.66
N ILE A 136 -0.50 -1.08 -9.46
CA ILE A 136 0.62 -1.57 -10.29
C ILE A 136 0.12 -2.00 -11.69
N PRO A 137 -0.29 -1.05 -12.55
CA PRO A 137 -0.98 -1.35 -13.80
C PRO A 137 -0.19 -2.24 -14.76
N GLY A 138 1.14 -2.12 -14.76
CA GLY A 138 2.03 -2.98 -15.56
C GLY A 138 1.97 -4.47 -15.19
N ARG A 139 1.45 -4.82 -14.01
CA ARG A 139 1.26 -6.20 -13.54
C ARG A 139 -0.21 -6.63 -13.51
N THR A 140 -1.12 -5.70 -13.23
CA THR A 140 -2.54 -6.01 -13.02
C THR A 140 -3.38 -5.88 -14.31
N GLY A 141 -2.96 -5.05 -15.25
CA GLY A 141 -3.74 -4.73 -16.46
C GLY A 141 -4.97 -3.87 -16.20
N CYS A 142 -5.12 -3.35 -14.99
CA CYS A 142 -6.15 -2.41 -14.56
C CYS A 142 -5.55 -1.39 -13.59
N GLN A 143 -6.28 -0.33 -13.30
CA GLN A 143 -5.79 0.77 -12.47
C GLN A 143 -6.93 1.40 -11.69
N LEU A 144 -6.78 1.48 -10.37
CA LEU A 144 -7.55 2.42 -9.56
C LEU A 144 -7.04 3.85 -9.81
N PHE A 145 -7.93 4.73 -10.27
CA PHE A 145 -7.59 6.11 -10.57
C PHE A 145 -7.67 7.00 -9.32
N PRO A 146 -6.88 8.10 -9.29
CA PRO A 146 -6.93 9.14 -8.26
C PRO A 146 -8.32 9.58 -7.80
N GLU A 147 -9.25 9.77 -8.74
CA GLU A 147 -10.61 10.25 -8.47
C GLU A 147 -11.38 9.24 -7.60
N ASP A 148 -11.27 7.96 -7.93
CA ASP A 148 -11.88 6.89 -7.16
C ASP A 148 -11.16 6.68 -5.82
N LEU A 149 -9.83 6.89 -5.77
CA LEU A 149 -9.09 6.87 -4.50
C LEU A 149 -9.56 7.97 -3.55
N ALA A 150 -9.77 9.20 -4.04
CA ALA A 150 -10.30 10.29 -3.24
C ALA A 150 -11.73 10.02 -2.74
N LEU A 151 -12.56 9.36 -3.55
CA LEU A 151 -13.90 8.91 -3.14
C LEU A 151 -13.87 7.85 -2.03
N LEU A 152 -12.78 7.07 -1.91
CA LEU A 152 -12.60 6.12 -0.81
C LEU A 152 -12.21 6.82 0.50
N GLU A 153 -11.35 7.84 0.42
CA GLU A 153 -10.85 8.58 1.59
C GLU A 153 -11.94 9.41 2.27
N GLN A 154 -12.79 10.09 1.49
CA GLN A 154 -13.84 10.94 2.05
C GLN A 154 -15.20 10.26 2.10
N ARG A 155 -15.72 10.05 3.31
CA ARG A 155 -17.17 9.95 3.58
C ARG A 155 -17.84 11.32 3.35
N GLY A 156 -17.85 11.83 2.11
CA GLY A 156 -18.41 13.14 1.81
C GLY A 156 -18.16 13.74 0.42
N ILE A 157 -17.21 13.22 -0.38
CA ILE A 157 -17.09 13.62 -1.79
C ILE A 157 -18.13 12.86 -2.60
N SER A 158 -18.99 13.59 -3.33
CA SER A 158 -19.94 13.00 -4.27
C SER A 158 -19.36 12.97 -5.68
N GLU A 159 -19.80 12.02 -6.50
CA GLU A 159 -19.45 11.92 -7.93
C GLU A 159 -19.77 13.24 -8.69
N GLU A 160 -20.75 14.01 -8.22
CA GLU A 160 -21.10 15.34 -8.73
C GLU A 160 -20.02 16.40 -8.48
N LEU A 161 -19.29 16.33 -7.35
CA LEU A 161 -18.26 17.29 -6.98
C LEU A 161 -16.99 17.11 -7.82
N LEU A 162 -16.62 15.86 -8.13
CA LEU A 162 -15.52 15.52 -9.05
C LEU A 162 -15.82 15.94 -10.48
N THR A 163 -17.05 15.71 -10.94
CA THR A 163 -17.50 16.16 -12.27
C THR A 163 -17.43 17.68 -12.40
N ALA A 164 -17.76 18.41 -11.32
CA ALA A 164 -17.66 19.87 -11.27
C ALA A 164 -16.21 20.39 -11.20
N ALA A 165 -15.27 19.60 -10.69
CA ALA A 165 -13.85 19.99 -10.53
C ALA A 165 -13.04 19.91 -11.84
N GLY A 166 -13.57 19.28 -12.90
CA GLY A 166 -13.00 19.37 -14.26
C GLY A 166 -11.52 18.95 -14.36
N ILE A 167 -11.17 17.83 -13.74
CA ILE A 167 -9.78 17.37 -13.60
C ILE A 167 -9.25 16.87 -14.96
N PRO A 168 -8.12 17.41 -15.47
CA PRO A 168 -7.56 16.97 -16.73
C PRO A 168 -7.00 15.55 -16.63
N VAL A 169 -7.50 14.65 -17.47
CA VAL A 169 -6.96 13.29 -17.63
C VAL A 169 -5.71 13.37 -18.52
N GLY A 170 -4.54 12.98 -18.00
CA GLY A 170 -3.38 12.61 -18.82
C GLY A 170 -2.17 13.56 -18.88
N GLU A 171 -2.16 14.68 -18.15
CA GLU A 171 -0.98 15.60 -18.11
C GLU A 171 -0.28 15.66 -16.75
N GLN A 172 -0.86 15.06 -15.70
CA GLN A 172 -0.39 15.15 -14.32
C GLN A 172 0.04 13.78 -13.79
N THR A 173 0.97 13.78 -12.84
CA THR A 173 1.29 12.57 -12.06
C THR A 173 0.08 12.17 -11.19
N PRO A 174 -0.09 10.87 -10.84
CA PRO A 174 -1.16 10.45 -9.93
C PRO A 174 -1.19 11.27 -8.63
N GLN A 175 -0.01 11.61 -8.10
CA GLN A 175 0.18 12.45 -6.91
C GLN A 175 -0.41 13.86 -7.10
N GLU A 176 -0.15 14.50 -8.24
CA GLU A 176 -0.67 15.84 -8.56
C GLU A 176 -2.19 15.82 -8.78
N GLN A 177 -2.71 14.76 -9.41
CA GLN A 177 -4.15 14.58 -9.60
C GLN A 177 -4.84 14.41 -8.25
N ILE A 178 -4.32 13.53 -7.39
CA ILE A 178 -4.81 13.32 -6.02
C ILE A 178 -4.77 14.63 -5.22
N SER A 179 -3.63 15.34 -5.21
CA SER A 179 -3.52 16.63 -4.49
C SER A 179 -4.55 17.64 -4.99
N THR A 180 -4.74 17.74 -6.31
CA THR A 180 -5.73 18.64 -6.93
C THR A 180 -7.16 18.26 -6.54
N ILE A 181 -7.48 16.96 -6.50
CA ILE A 181 -8.79 16.47 -6.05
C ILE A 181 -9.05 16.84 -4.59
N LEU A 182 -8.07 16.58 -3.72
CA LEU A 182 -8.17 16.85 -2.29
C LEU A 182 -8.27 18.34 -1.99
N GLU A 183 -7.55 19.18 -2.73
CA GLU A 183 -7.61 20.65 -2.63
C GLU A 183 -8.96 21.23 -3.10
N ALA A 184 -9.65 20.58 -4.04
CA ALA A 184 -10.94 21.03 -4.58
C ALA A 184 -12.16 20.63 -3.71
N GLY A 185 -12.01 19.66 -2.80
CA GLY A 185 -13.08 19.21 -1.91
C GLY A 185 -13.25 20.10 -0.66
N PRO A 186 -14.49 20.29 -0.13
CA PRO A 186 -14.71 21.02 1.10
C PRO A 186 -14.25 20.18 2.30
N GLY A 187 -12.98 20.33 2.68
CA GLY A 187 -12.41 19.69 3.86
C GLY A 187 -11.15 18.89 3.60
N ALA A 188 -10.19 19.46 2.87
CA ALA A 188 -8.82 18.96 2.82
C ALA A 188 -8.28 18.79 4.26
N GLN A 189 -8.42 17.58 4.80
CA GLN A 189 -7.72 17.18 6.02
C GLN A 189 -6.43 16.48 5.60
N GLU A 190 -5.38 16.71 6.38
CA GLU A 190 -4.17 15.91 6.41
C GLU A 190 -4.56 14.44 6.59
N GLY A 191 -4.40 13.57 5.58
CA GLY A 191 -4.98 12.22 5.66
C GLY A 191 -4.48 11.17 4.66
N LEU A 192 -4.16 11.54 3.42
CA LEU A 192 -3.70 10.58 2.42
C LEU A 192 -2.17 10.51 2.36
N ASP A 193 -1.59 9.41 2.84
CA ASP A 193 -0.16 9.13 2.67
C ASP A 193 0.07 8.38 1.36
N LEU A 194 0.96 8.91 0.51
CA LEU A 194 1.42 8.24 -0.71
C LEU A 194 2.80 7.65 -0.46
N LEU A 195 2.89 6.33 -0.54
CA LEU A 195 4.10 5.54 -0.54
C LEU A 195 4.50 5.23 -1.99
N THR A 196 5.78 5.39 -2.30
CA THR A 196 6.35 5.01 -3.60
C THR A 196 7.12 3.71 -3.44
N GLY A 197 6.86 2.71 -4.28
CA GLY A 197 7.63 1.46 -4.31
C GLY A 197 8.77 1.45 -5.31
N GLU A 198 9.21 2.64 -5.76
CA GLU A 198 10.43 2.80 -6.55
C GLU A 198 11.62 3.05 -5.62
N ASP A 199 12.63 2.17 -5.71
CA ASP A 199 13.93 2.41 -5.11
C ASP A 199 14.73 3.38 -6.00
N ASP A 200 14.53 4.69 -5.81
CA ASP A 200 15.52 5.64 -6.29
C ASP A 200 16.75 5.53 -5.40
N ALA A 201 17.87 5.09 -5.96
CA ALA A 201 19.15 4.88 -5.28
C ALA A 201 19.82 6.18 -4.74
N GLY A 202 19.03 7.18 -4.31
CA GLY A 202 19.46 8.55 -4.05
C GLY A 202 18.92 9.21 -2.79
N ALA A 203 18.17 8.53 -1.91
CA ALA A 203 17.80 9.12 -0.62
C ALA A 203 19.04 9.23 0.30
N PRO A 204 19.47 10.44 0.72
CA PRO A 204 20.68 10.59 1.52
C PRO A 204 20.50 9.94 2.90
N GLY A 205 21.24 8.85 3.14
CA GLY A 205 21.32 8.18 4.44
C GLY A 205 20.81 6.74 4.48
N ILE A 206 20.24 6.21 3.39
CA ILE A 206 19.82 4.80 3.30
C ILE A 206 20.86 4.03 2.48
N PRO A 207 21.52 2.99 3.03
CA PRO A 207 22.45 2.18 2.25
C PRO A 207 21.70 1.47 1.11
N PRO A 208 22.30 1.35 -0.09
CA PRO A 208 21.64 0.72 -1.23
C PRO A 208 21.31 -0.75 -0.92
N PHE A 209 20.05 -1.14 -1.12
CA PHE A 209 19.65 -2.54 -1.06
C PHE A 209 20.23 -3.31 -2.26
N PRO A 210 20.82 -4.50 -2.06
CA PRO A 210 21.30 -5.31 -3.17
C PRO A 210 20.12 -5.96 -3.91
N THR A 211 19.91 -5.51 -5.15
CA THR A 211 19.26 -6.21 -6.27
C THR A 211 17.84 -6.74 -6.04
N THR A 212 16.84 -5.87 -6.14
CA THR A 212 15.53 -6.24 -6.72
C THR A 212 15.19 -5.23 -7.83
N PRO A 213 14.67 -5.66 -9.00
CA PRO A 213 14.26 -4.73 -10.05
C PRO A 213 12.97 -4.01 -9.63
N PRO A 214 12.76 -2.74 -10.04
CA PRO A 214 11.71 -1.89 -9.47
C PRO A 214 10.31 -2.36 -9.93
N PRO A 215 9.34 -2.55 -9.02
CA PRO A 215 7.93 -2.47 -9.39
C PRO A 215 7.48 -1.00 -9.33
N GLU A 216 6.97 -0.47 -10.44
CA GLU A 216 6.30 0.84 -10.53
C GLU A 216 5.05 0.85 -9.63
N ALA A 217 5.22 1.18 -8.37
CA ALA A 217 4.23 0.97 -7.32
C ALA A 217 3.85 2.32 -6.69
N VAL A 218 2.60 2.74 -6.87
CA VAL A 218 2.00 3.79 -6.03
C VAL A 218 1.15 3.08 -4.99
N ILE A 219 1.50 3.31 -3.72
CA ILE A 219 0.88 2.70 -2.55
C ILE A 219 0.18 3.86 -1.83
N GLY A 220 -1.13 4.04 -1.99
CA GLY A 220 -1.87 5.05 -1.23
C GLY A 220 -2.37 4.42 0.08
N SER A 221 -2.24 5.06 1.24
CA SER A 221 -2.85 4.58 2.48
C SER A 221 -4.14 5.36 2.78
N ILE A 222 -5.19 4.62 3.13
CA ILE A 222 -6.50 5.17 3.52
C ILE A 222 -6.69 4.82 5.01
N GLY A 223 -6.39 5.78 5.88
CA GLY A 223 -6.66 5.69 7.31
C GLY A 223 -8.01 6.33 7.66
N PHE A 224 -8.87 5.62 8.38
CA PHE A 224 -10.01 6.26 9.05
C PHE A 224 -9.49 6.98 10.31
N PRO A 225 -9.79 8.27 10.54
CA PRO A 225 -9.26 8.98 11.70
C PRO A 225 -9.85 8.39 12.99
N SER A 226 -9.07 7.59 13.70
CA SER A 226 -9.31 7.32 15.12
C SER A 226 -8.89 8.56 15.91
N ARG A 227 -9.80 9.13 16.70
CA ARG A 227 -9.50 10.21 17.65
C ARG A 227 -8.34 9.78 18.55
N THR A 228 -7.15 10.37 18.36
CA THR A 228 -6.19 10.91 19.35
C THR A 228 -4.74 10.73 18.88
N ASN A 229 -4.10 11.77 18.36
CA ASN A 229 -3.15 12.62 19.10
C ASN A 229 -2.46 13.59 18.13
N HIS A 230 -2.46 14.87 18.52
CA HIS A 230 -1.77 15.96 17.84
C HIS A 230 -0.25 15.80 17.93
N ASN A 231 0.42 15.70 16.78
CA ASN A 231 1.66 16.41 16.41
C ASN A 231 2.33 15.70 15.24
N SER A 232 2.07 16.13 14.01
CA SER A 232 3.02 15.96 12.90
C SER A 232 3.15 17.27 12.15
N THR A 233 4.29 17.91 12.35
CA THR A 233 4.75 19.06 11.57
C THR A 233 4.86 18.67 10.08
N SER A 234 4.35 19.55 9.22
CA SER A 234 4.32 19.44 7.77
C SER A 234 5.66 19.13 7.11
N VAL A 235 5.62 18.34 6.02
CA VAL A 235 6.73 18.21 5.08
C VAL A 235 6.27 18.72 3.72
N ARG A 236 6.97 19.74 3.23
CA ARG A 236 6.79 20.34 1.89
C ARG A 236 7.33 19.41 0.80
N PRO A 237 6.78 19.42 -0.42
CA PRO A 237 7.29 18.64 -1.53
C PRO A 237 8.66 19.17 -1.96
N LEU A 238 9.67 18.30 -2.00
CA LEU A 238 10.96 18.56 -2.62
C LEU A 238 10.96 17.88 -3.99
N PHE A 239 10.37 18.54 -4.98
CA PHE A 239 10.65 18.21 -6.39
C PHE A 239 12.04 18.75 -6.77
N SER A 240 12.85 17.92 -7.42
CA SER A 240 13.95 18.40 -8.27
C SER A 240 14.07 17.53 -9.51
N THR A 241 13.33 17.88 -10.56
CA THR A 241 13.60 17.43 -11.92
C THR A 241 14.90 18.06 -12.42
N LYS A 242 15.86 17.25 -12.87
CA LYS A 242 16.79 17.68 -13.92
C LYS A 242 17.01 16.56 -14.94
N SER A 243 16.27 16.68 -16.03
CA SER A 243 16.51 16.03 -17.32
C SER A 243 17.95 16.30 -17.77
N ILE A 244 18.72 15.24 -18.00
CA ILE A 244 19.86 15.28 -18.94
C ILE A 244 19.58 14.24 -20.01
N ARG A 245 19.11 14.73 -21.17
CA ARG A 245 19.19 14.00 -22.43
C ARG A 245 20.68 13.86 -22.77
N ASN A 246 21.17 12.63 -22.88
CA ASN A 246 22.48 12.38 -23.49
C ASN A 246 22.33 12.35 -25.01
N SER A 247 22.97 13.31 -25.67
CA SER A 247 23.67 13.11 -26.94
C SER A 247 25.04 12.51 -26.68
#